data_AF-A0A0Q5J8T9-F1
#
_entry.id   AF-A0A0Q5J8T9-F1
#
_cell.length_a   1.000
_cell.length_b   1.000
_cell.length_c   1.000
_cell.angle_alpha   90.00
_cell.angle_beta   90.00
_cell.angle_gamma   90.00
#
_symmetry.space_group_name_H-M   'P 1'
#
loop_
_entity.id
_entity.type
_entity.pdbx_description
1 polymer ?
#
loop_
_entity_poly.entity_id
_entity_poly.type
_entity_poly.pdbx_seq_one_letter_code
_entity_poly.pdbx_strand_id
1 'polypeptide(L)'
;MPFAIFRSYVSASAAVVVATFAGCAMTEPPISKKQFSEHVVTLLAGKDSAVVEAGKLTDFPWKTLCFERDDSLLLKFDRDGETSVLPLPYEDFFVDEAHVANSLEDSCVTPSDRILIKKKYPGYQAPIEFQNAAQGG
;
A
#
# COMPACT_ATOMS: atom_id res chain seq x y z
N MET A 1 79.68 2.58 -10.09
CA MET A 1 79.33 3.24 -11.37
C MET A 1 78.94 2.14 -12.36
N PRO A 2 77.85 2.17 -13.16
CA PRO A 2 76.66 3.07 -13.28
C PRO A 2 75.29 2.33 -13.07
N PHE A 3 74.25 2.95 -12.49
CA PHE A 3 73.03 3.60 -13.05
C PHE A 3 71.93 2.75 -13.74
N ALA A 4 70.73 2.76 -13.11
CA ALA A 4 69.33 2.86 -13.59
C ALA A 4 68.82 1.94 -14.73
N ILE A 5 67.59 1.40 -14.68
CA ILE A 5 66.35 2.08 -15.15
C ILE A 5 65.09 1.43 -14.53
N PHE A 6 64.13 2.31 -14.21
CA PHE A 6 62.76 2.11 -13.74
C PHE A 6 61.90 1.15 -14.57
N ARG A 7 60.94 0.46 -13.92
CA ARG A 7 59.60 0.29 -14.50
C ARG A 7 58.52 0.18 -13.42
N SER A 8 57.88 1.31 -13.17
CA SER A 8 56.67 1.47 -12.36
C SER A 8 55.51 0.72 -13.00
N TYR A 9 54.90 -0.22 -12.29
CA TYR A 9 53.55 -0.68 -12.61
C TYR A 9 52.58 -0.09 -11.59
N VAL A 10 52.06 1.09 -11.93
CA VAL A 10 50.85 1.63 -11.29
C VAL A 10 49.69 0.90 -11.94
N SER A 11 49.17 -0.14 -11.28
CA SER A 11 47.90 -0.75 -11.71
C SER A 11 46.77 -0.05 -10.97
N ALA A 12 46.04 0.77 -11.71
CA ALA A 12 44.95 1.59 -11.22
C ALA A 12 43.88 0.72 -10.53
N SER A 13 43.62 0.98 -9.25
CA SER A 13 42.47 0.43 -8.54
C SER A 13 41.21 1.03 -9.15
N ALA A 14 40.42 0.21 -9.84
CA ALA A 14 39.09 0.57 -10.29
C ALA A 14 38.21 0.84 -9.06
N ALA A 15 37.87 2.11 -8.82
CA ALA A 15 36.88 2.49 -7.85
C ALA A 15 35.52 2.00 -8.34
N VAL A 16 34.99 0.95 -7.69
CA VAL A 16 33.62 0.51 -7.86
C VAL A 16 32.73 1.60 -7.29
N VAL A 17 32.06 2.34 -8.18
CA VAL A 17 31.02 3.30 -7.81
C VAL A 17 29.87 2.48 -7.23
N VAL A 18 29.76 2.48 -5.89
CA VAL A 18 28.58 1.98 -5.20
C VAL A 18 27.47 2.98 -5.48
N ALA A 19 26.60 2.65 -6.44
CA ALA A 19 25.33 3.32 -6.60
C ALA A 19 24.50 3.02 -5.35
N THR A 20 24.34 4.01 -4.47
CA THR A 20 23.33 3.97 -3.42
C THR A 20 21.97 3.98 -4.09
N PHE A 21 21.37 2.80 -4.24
CA PHE A 21 19.94 2.69 -4.43
C PHE A 21 19.31 3.40 -3.24
N ALA A 22 18.68 4.56 -3.48
CA ALA A 22 17.67 5.08 -2.58
C ALA A 22 16.53 4.07 -2.61
N GLY A 23 16.70 2.98 -1.86
CA GLY A 23 15.64 2.03 -1.62
C GLY A 23 14.54 2.81 -0.92
N CYS A 24 13.38 2.89 -1.55
CA CYS A 24 12.15 3.22 -0.85
C CYS A 24 12.12 2.29 0.36
N ALA A 25 12.38 2.82 1.55
CA ALA A 25 12.32 2.05 2.76
C ALA A 25 10.85 1.67 2.93
N MET A 26 10.48 0.46 2.50
CA MET A 26 9.18 -0.09 2.82
C MET A 26 9.18 -0.34 4.32
N THR A 27 8.44 0.48 5.02
CA THR A 27 8.29 0.43 6.47
C THR A 27 7.09 -0.45 6.82
N GLU A 28 7.17 -1.13 7.95
CA GLU A 28 6.02 -1.88 8.46
C GLU A 28 4.85 -0.90 8.72
N PRO A 29 3.62 -1.23 8.32
CA PRO A 29 2.49 -0.33 8.53
C PRO A 29 2.27 -0.11 10.02
N PRO A 30 1.89 1.11 10.44
CA PRO A 30 1.65 1.44 11.85
C PRO A 30 0.35 0.82 12.40
N ILE A 31 -0.26 -0.10 11.66
CA ILE A 31 -1.48 -0.82 12.03
C ILE A 31 -1.31 -2.30 11.68
N SER A 32 -1.71 -3.18 12.58
CA SER A 32 -1.79 -4.61 12.28
C SER A 32 -3.07 -4.93 11.49
N LYS A 33 -3.05 -6.04 10.73
CA LYS A 33 -4.24 -6.57 10.05
C LYS A 33 -5.44 -6.69 11.00
N LYS A 34 -5.23 -7.22 12.21
CA LYS A 34 -6.29 -7.42 13.21
C LYS A 34 -6.95 -6.10 13.60
N GLN A 35 -6.15 -5.09 13.92
CA GLN A 35 -6.66 -3.76 14.27
C GLN A 35 -7.41 -3.12 13.10
N PHE A 36 -6.87 -3.24 11.89
CA PHE A 36 -7.55 -2.76 10.68
C PHE A 36 -8.91 -3.44 10.50
N SER A 37 -8.99 -4.77 10.65
CA SER A 37 -10.24 -5.52 10.55
C SER A 37 -11.27 -5.11 11.59
N GLU A 38 -10.89 -4.99 12.86
CA GLU A 38 -11.79 -4.55 13.94
C GLU A 38 -12.31 -3.12 13.69
N HIS A 39 -11.46 -2.26 13.16
CA HIS A 39 -11.84 -0.90 12.81
C HIS A 39 -12.82 -0.84 11.64
N VAL A 40 -12.59 -1.63 10.57
CA VAL A 40 -13.54 -1.73 9.44
C VAL A 40 -14.91 -2.27 9.90
N VAL A 41 -14.95 -3.26 10.79
CA VAL A 41 -16.21 -3.74 11.40
C VAL A 41 -16.92 -2.62 12.16
N THR A 42 -16.17 -1.79 12.88
CA THR A 42 -16.71 -0.62 13.58
C THR A 42 -17.30 0.41 12.61
N LEU A 43 -16.63 0.69 11.48
CA LEU A 43 -17.12 1.59 10.43
C LEU A 43 -18.42 1.09 9.79
N LEU A 44 -18.56 -0.23 9.61
CA LEU A 44 -19.80 -0.83 9.11
C LEU A 44 -20.96 -0.70 10.12
N ALA A 45 -20.67 -0.56 11.42
CA ALA A 45 -21.67 -0.35 12.47
C ALA A 45 -22.85 -1.35 12.41
N GLY A 46 -22.55 -2.62 12.12
CA GLY A 46 -23.52 -3.70 11.98
C GLY A 46 -24.31 -3.72 10.66
N LYS A 47 -24.12 -2.75 9.77
CA LYS A 47 -24.72 -2.71 8.43
C LYS A 47 -23.93 -3.55 7.44
N ASP A 48 -24.52 -3.78 6.27
CA ASP A 48 -23.84 -4.49 5.19
C ASP A 48 -23.00 -3.60 4.28
N SER A 49 -23.21 -2.28 4.37
CA SER A 49 -22.38 -1.32 3.68
C SER A 49 -22.36 0.03 4.38
N ALA A 50 -21.28 0.79 4.16
CA ALA A 50 -21.12 2.15 4.63
C ALA A 50 -20.28 2.95 3.63
N VAL A 51 -20.70 4.17 3.32
CA VAL A 51 -19.83 5.14 2.63
C VAL A 51 -19.10 5.96 3.68
N VAL A 52 -17.78 5.93 3.64
CA VAL A 52 -16.91 6.63 4.60
C VAL A 52 -15.87 7.45 3.86
N GLU A 53 -15.31 8.47 4.52
CA GLU A 53 -14.07 9.08 4.06
C GLU A 53 -12.93 8.06 4.21
N ALA A 54 -12.05 7.94 3.22
CA ALA A 54 -10.98 6.95 3.20
C ALA A 54 -10.04 7.14 4.41
N GLY A 55 -9.81 8.39 4.84
CA GLY A 55 -9.02 8.72 6.03
C GLY A 55 -9.58 8.12 7.32
N LYS A 56 -10.85 7.68 7.33
CA LYS A 56 -11.44 6.96 8.47
C LYS A 56 -11.06 5.49 8.51
N LEU A 57 -10.40 4.92 7.50
CA LEU A 57 -9.93 3.52 7.53
C LEU A 57 -8.83 3.28 8.55
N THR A 58 -8.15 4.33 9.00
CA THR A 58 -7.04 4.25 9.95
C THR A 58 -7.12 5.38 10.96
N ASP A 59 -6.36 5.27 12.05
CA ASP A 59 -6.22 6.28 13.10
C ASP A 59 -4.90 7.08 13.00
N PHE A 60 -4.01 6.71 12.08
CA PHE A 60 -2.77 7.41 11.77
C PHE A 60 -2.87 8.22 10.47
N PRO A 61 -2.08 9.31 10.33
CA PRO A 61 -2.09 10.16 9.15
C PRO A 61 -1.35 9.51 7.96
N TRP A 62 -1.87 9.75 6.76
CA TRP A 62 -1.26 9.41 5.47
C TRP A 62 -1.75 10.39 4.40
N LYS A 63 -1.01 10.52 3.32
CA LYS A 63 -1.29 11.43 2.21
C LYS A 63 -2.07 10.76 1.10
N THR A 64 -1.67 9.53 0.76
CA THR A 64 -2.27 8.73 -0.31
C THR A 64 -2.36 7.28 0.14
N LEU A 65 -3.46 6.61 -0.21
CA LEU A 65 -3.66 5.17 -0.04
C LEU A 65 -3.95 4.54 -1.40
N CYS A 66 -3.11 3.61 -1.84
CA CYS A 66 -3.30 2.88 -3.09
C CYS A 66 -3.70 1.43 -2.82
N PHE A 67 -4.60 0.89 -3.64
CA PHE A 67 -5.05 -0.50 -3.57
C PHE A 67 -4.42 -1.26 -4.74
N GLU A 68 -3.55 -2.21 -4.44
CA GLU A 68 -2.92 -3.07 -5.45
C GLU A 68 -3.38 -4.51 -5.25
N ARG A 69 -3.72 -5.17 -6.35
CA ARG A 69 -4.04 -6.60 -6.35
C ARG A 69 -2.78 -7.38 -6.73
N ASP A 70 -2.38 -8.28 -5.85
CA ASP A 70 -1.27 -9.20 -6.05
C ASP A 70 -1.71 -10.59 -5.51
N ASP A 71 -0.81 -11.38 -4.93
CA ASP A 71 -1.14 -12.59 -4.16
C ASP A 71 -2.09 -12.32 -2.96
N SER A 72 -2.21 -11.05 -2.56
CA SER A 72 -3.17 -10.53 -1.57
C SER A 72 -3.58 -9.10 -1.95
N LEU A 73 -4.61 -8.55 -1.31
CA LEU A 73 -4.90 -7.12 -1.44
C LEU A 73 -3.84 -6.32 -0.67
N LEU A 74 -3.09 -5.47 -1.36
CA LEU A 74 -2.09 -4.60 -0.76
C LEU A 74 -2.65 -3.19 -0.57
N LEU A 75 -2.68 -2.73 0.67
CA LEU A 75 -2.94 -1.33 1.00
C LEU A 75 -1.62 -0.59 1.18
N LYS A 76 -1.29 0.32 0.27
CA LYS A 76 -0.03 1.07 0.27
C LYS A 76 -0.28 2.50 0.72
N PHE A 77 0.21 2.82 1.90
CA PHE A 77 0.11 4.15 2.49
C PHE A 77 1.38 4.94 2.17
N ASP A 78 1.24 6.09 1.51
CA ASP A 78 2.29 7.12 1.44
C ASP A 78 2.13 8.10 2.60
N ARG A 79 3.18 8.25 3.40
CA ARG A 79 3.23 9.06 4.61
C ARG A 79 4.38 10.06 4.49
N ASP A 80 4.19 11.05 3.63
CA ASP A 80 5.18 12.12 3.37
C ASP A 80 6.55 11.59 2.92
N GLY A 81 6.55 10.65 1.96
CA GLY A 81 7.78 10.08 1.38
C GLY A 81 8.20 8.76 2.02
N GLU A 82 7.55 8.32 3.10
CA GLU A 82 7.65 6.95 3.60
C GLU A 82 6.47 6.10 3.12
N THR A 83 6.76 4.99 2.45
CA THR A 83 5.74 4.03 2.06
C THR A 83 5.66 2.89 3.08
N SER A 84 4.44 2.55 3.49
CA SER A 84 4.16 1.34 4.26
C SER A 84 3.09 0.50 3.60
N VAL A 85 3.20 -0.82 3.68
CA VAL A 85 2.34 -1.76 2.97
C VAL A 85 1.64 -2.69 3.95
N LEU A 86 0.31 -2.72 3.93
CA LEU A 86 -0.50 -3.65 4.69
C LEU A 86 -1.10 -4.72 3.75
N PRO A 87 -0.58 -5.96 3.78
CA PRO A 87 -1.19 -7.06 3.04
C PRO A 87 -2.45 -7.56 3.76
N LEU A 88 -3.53 -7.72 3.00
CA LEU A 88 -4.83 -8.21 3.45
C LEU A 88 -5.24 -9.40 2.59
N PRO A 89 -5.58 -10.55 3.20
CA PRO A 89 -5.85 -11.73 2.41
C PRO A 89 -7.27 -11.71 1.85
N TYR A 90 -7.45 -12.35 0.69
CA TYR A 90 -8.68 -12.25 -0.09
C TYR A 90 -9.91 -12.90 0.55
N GLU A 91 -9.72 -13.80 1.52
CA GLU A 91 -10.82 -14.32 2.34
C GLU A 91 -11.45 -13.26 3.25
N ASP A 92 -10.72 -12.19 3.56
CA ASP A 92 -11.15 -11.13 4.47
C ASP A 92 -11.47 -9.83 3.71
N PHE A 93 -10.66 -9.47 2.71
CA PHE A 93 -10.76 -8.17 2.02
C PHE A 93 -10.44 -8.29 0.54
N PHE A 94 -11.11 -7.49 -0.29
CA PHE A 94 -10.78 -7.39 -1.70
C PHE A 94 -11.19 -6.04 -2.30
N VAL A 95 -10.62 -5.74 -3.47
CA VAL A 95 -11.18 -4.83 -4.46
C VAL A 95 -11.47 -5.67 -5.70
N ASP A 96 -12.47 -5.30 -6.49
CA ASP A 96 -12.76 -6.02 -7.73
C ASP A 96 -11.70 -5.74 -8.82
N GLU A 97 -11.77 -6.41 -9.96
CA GLU A 97 -10.85 -6.17 -11.07
C GLU A 97 -11.02 -4.75 -11.65
N ALA A 98 -9.97 -4.18 -12.24
CA ALA A 98 -9.88 -2.78 -12.66
C ALA A 98 -10.93 -2.40 -13.72
N HIS A 99 -11.41 -3.40 -14.47
CA HIS A 99 -12.46 -3.22 -15.47
C HIS A 99 -13.87 -3.18 -14.86
N VAL A 100 -14.03 -3.56 -13.60
CA VAL A 100 -15.30 -3.49 -12.87
C VAL A 100 -15.56 -2.07 -12.41
N ALA A 101 -16.80 -1.62 -12.59
CA ALA A 101 -17.22 -0.29 -12.22
C ALA A 101 -16.92 -0.01 -10.73
N ASN A 102 -16.37 1.18 -10.45
CA ASN A 102 -15.96 1.62 -9.13
C ASN A 102 -14.88 0.78 -8.44
N SER A 103 -14.21 -0.13 -9.16
CA SER A 103 -13.02 -0.80 -8.61
C SER A 103 -11.97 0.23 -8.17
N LEU A 104 -11.26 -0.11 -7.11
CA LEU A 104 -10.10 0.63 -6.63
C LEU A 104 -8.78 -0.04 -7.04
N GLU A 105 -8.79 -1.14 -7.79
CA GLU A 105 -7.54 -1.74 -8.30
C GLU A 105 -6.68 -0.70 -9.03
N ASP A 106 -5.40 -0.68 -8.70
CA ASP A 106 -4.37 0.24 -9.21
C ASP A 106 -4.74 1.73 -9.07
N SER A 107 -5.67 2.04 -8.17
CA SER A 107 -6.16 3.39 -7.90
C SER A 107 -5.75 3.84 -6.51
N CYS A 108 -5.53 5.16 -6.39
CA CYS A 108 -5.16 5.79 -5.14
C CYS A 108 -6.22 6.79 -4.70
N VAL A 109 -6.44 6.86 -3.38
CA VAL A 109 -7.36 7.79 -2.73
C VAL A 109 -6.61 8.67 -1.73
N THR A 110 -7.16 9.86 -1.50
CA THR A 110 -6.76 10.79 -0.45
C THR A 110 -7.65 10.60 0.79
N PRO A 111 -7.23 11.08 1.97
CA PRO A 111 -8.03 10.96 3.19
C PRO A 111 -9.46 11.51 3.08
N SER A 112 -9.67 12.52 2.24
CA SER A 112 -10.97 13.16 2.01
C SER A 112 -11.86 12.44 1.00
N ASP A 113 -11.30 11.53 0.20
CA ASP A 113 -12.09 10.82 -0.81
C ASP A 113 -13.08 9.89 -0.14
N ARG A 114 -14.25 9.72 -0.77
CA ARG A 114 -15.29 8.83 -0.26
C ARG A 114 -15.16 7.47 -0.91
N ILE A 115 -15.17 6.44 -0.08
CA ILE A 115 -15.16 5.04 -0.49
C ILE A 115 -16.39 4.33 0.07
N LEU A 116 -16.84 3.31 -0.66
CA LEU A 116 -17.85 2.38 -0.20
C LEU A 116 -17.14 1.14 0.38
N ILE A 117 -17.45 0.83 1.63
CA ILE A 117 -17.08 -0.43 2.28
C ILE A 117 -18.34 -1.29 2.27
N LYS A 118 -18.26 -2.50 1.71
CA LYS A 118 -19.42 -3.37 1.52
C LYS A 118 -19.07 -4.82 1.80
N LYS A 119 -19.94 -5.55 2.47
CA LYS A 119 -19.81 -7.01 2.58
C LYS A 119 -20.15 -7.65 1.25
N LYS A 120 -19.32 -8.59 0.79
CA LYS A 120 -19.61 -9.38 -0.42
C LYS A 120 -20.93 -10.15 -0.30
N TYR A 121 -21.15 -10.76 0.87
CA TYR A 121 -22.35 -11.52 1.17
C TYR A 121 -23.11 -10.85 2.32
N PRO A 122 -24.32 -10.31 2.09
CA PRO A 122 -25.15 -9.70 3.12
C PRO A 122 -25.34 -10.63 4.34
N GLY A 123 -25.18 -10.08 5.54
CA GLY A 123 -25.26 -10.85 6.79
C GLY A 123 -24.00 -11.65 7.17
N TYR A 124 -23.02 -11.82 6.29
CA TYR A 124 -21.73 -12.43 6.62
C TYR A 124 -20.72 -11.39 7.13
N GLN A 125 -19.58 -11.80 7.67
CA GLN A 125 -18.56 -10.85 8.16
C GLN A 125 -17.49 -10.53 7.10
N ALA A 126 -17.28 -11.40 6.13
CA ALA A 126 -16.20 -11.33 5.15
C ALA A 126 -16.57 -12.10 3.85
N PRO A 127 -15.88 -11.86 2.72
CA PRO A 127 -14.91 -10.78 2.54
C PRO A 127 -15.59 -9.41 2.39
N ILE A 128 -14.85 -8.37 2.75
CA ILE A 128 -15.26 -6.97 2.62
C ILE A 128 -14.64 -6.38 1.35
N GLU A 129 -15.48 -5.75 0.55
CA GLU A 129 -15.15 -5.06 -0.67
C GLU A 129 -14.91 -3.57 -0.41
N PHE A 130 -13.85 -3.03 -0.99
CA PHE A 130 -13.65 -1.58 -1.10
C PHE A 130 -13.92 -1.12 -2.54
N GLN A 131 -14.76 -0.09 -2.67
CA GLN A 131 -15.09 0.53 -3.95
C GLN A 131 -14.98 2.05 -3.86
N ASN A 132 -14.79 2.70 -5.00
CA ASN A 132 -14.99 4.14 -5.09
C ASN A 132 -16.47 4.47 -4.84
N ALA A 133 -16.77 5.46 -3.99
CA ALA A 133 -18.16 5.84 -3.72
C ALA A 133 -18.79 6.69 -4.84
N ALA A 134 -18.03 7.03 -5.89
CA ALA A 134 -18.43 7.98 -6.92
C ALA A 134 -19.71 7.60 -7.69
N GLN A 135 -20.16 6.33 -7.69
CA GLN A 135 -21.43 5.96 -8.32
C GLN A 135 -22.13 4.83 -7.55
N GLY A 136 -22.86 5.20 -6.49
CA GLY A 136 -24.04 4.43 -6.11
C GLY A 136 -25.16 4.74 -7.10
N GLY A 137 -25.50 3.76 -7.95
CA GLY A 137 -26.75 3.79 -8.71
C GLY A 137 -27.97 3.69 -7.79
#